data_AF-A0A2J5P172-F1
#
_entry.id   AF-A0A2J5P172-F1
#
_cell.length_a   1.000
_cell.length_b   1.000
_cell.length_c   1.000
_cell.angle_alpha   90.00
_cell.angle_beta   90.00
_cell.angle_gamma   90.00
#
_symmetry.space_group_name_H-M   'P 1'
#
loop_
_entity.id
_entity.type
_entity.pdbx_description
1 polymer ?
#
loop_
_entity_poly.entity_id
_entity_poly.type
_entity_poly.pdbx_seq_one_letter_code
_entity_poly.pdbx_strand_id
1 'polypeptide(L)'
;LQALGKHVDVYVLFTNPCRYYWGDIKDPAFLAKLLSRQRRHHRETTRELPLFRDTQQAPGLFNDAGEQDVGNPLLASWGKLGRDYIYLLAGLERYEELDAFVDIAPDNLLHNLQADILELRNAAVAGRSAEEFANSRSKRLLAANDRSLSIHVCHSPQREVEVLHDRLLAMLEENPELTPRDIIVMVADIDSYSPYIQAVFGSASGERWLPWAISDRRARESHPALQAFITLLSLPDSRFASEDVLALLDVPVLAARFNINEEGLRYLRQWVNESGVRWGMDDDNVRELDLPAT
;
A
#
# COMPACT_ATOMS: atom_id res chain seq x y z
N LEU A 1 -17.95 19.40 8.62
CA LEU A 1 -18.68 19.07 7.37
C LEU A 1 -20.20 19.20 7.53
N GLN A 2 -20.84 18.55 8.50
CA GLN A 2 -22.31 18.60 8.66
C GLN A 2 -22.89 20.02 8.82
N ALA A 3 -22.24 20.91 9.59
CA ALA A 3 -22.68 22.31 9.70
C ALA A 3 -22.49 23.07 8.38
N LEU A 4 -21.41 22.78 7.65
CA LEU A 4 -21.10 23.37 6.35
C LEU A 4 -22.11 22.94 5.28
N GLY A 5 -22.56 21.67 5.32
CA GLY A 5 -23.61 21.11 4.47
C GLY A 5 -24.97 21.78 4.58
N LYS A 6 -25.17 22.72 5.51
CA LYS A 6 -26.37 23.57 5.58
C LYS A 6 -26.31 24.78 4.65
N HIS A 7 -25.12 25.13 4.18
CA HIS A 7 -24.85 26.35 3.41
C HIS A 7 -24.26 26.06 2.02
N VAL A 8 -23.66 24.89 1.83
CA VAL A 8 -23.09 24.46 0.55
C VAL A 8 -23.33 22.96 0.36
N ASP A 9 -23.39 22.53 -0.89
CA ASP A 9 -23.45 21.11 -1.23
C ASP A 9 -22.11 20.44 -0.91
N VAL A 10 -22.15 19.41 -0.07
CA VAL A 10 -20.98 18.63 0.33
C VAL A 10 -21.18 17.19 -0.12
N TYR A 11 -20.43 16.78 -1.14
CA TYR A 11 -20.42 15.41 -1.64
C TYR A 11 -19.26 14.64 -1.01
N VAL A 12 -19.58 13.62 -0.21
CA VAL A 12 -18.59 12.71 0.37
C VAL A 12 -18.65 11.40 -0.41
N LEU A 13 -17.66 11.16 -1.28
CA LEU A 13 -17.55 9.90 -2.00
C LEU A 13 -16.75 8.91 -1.15
N PHE A 14 -17.46 7.96 -0.57
CA PHE A 14 -16.87 6.92 0.26
C PHE A 14 -16.96 5.56 -0.44
N THR A 15 -15.80 4.96 -0.71
CA THR A 15 -15.69 3.61 -1.30
C THR A 15 -15.83 2.56 -0.20
N ASN A 16 -17.07 2.16 0.08
CA ASN A 16 -17.35 1.12 1.06
C ASN A 16 -17.16 -0.28 0.45
N PRO A 17 -16.44 -1.22 1.09
CA PRO A 17 -16.28 -2.58 0.58
C PRO A 17 -17.54 -3.46 0.72
N CYS A 18 -18.48 -3.08 1.59
CA CYS A 18 -19.67 -3.88 1.90
C CYS A 18 -20.93 -3.03 1.78
N ARG A 19 -21.98 -3.61 1.20
CA ARG A 19 -23.26 -2.90 1.05
C ARG A 19 -24.03 -2.83 2.35
N TYR A 20 -23.87 -3.75 3.27
CA TYR A 20 -24.57 -3.74 4.55
C TYR A 20 -23.79 -2.95 5.60
N TYR A 21 -24.43 -2.62 6.73
CA TYR A 21 -23.76 -2.05 7.88
C TYR A 21 -22.97 -3.13 8.62
N TRP A 22 -21.69 -2.84 8.87
CA TRP A 22 -20.71 -3.76 9.48
C TRP A 22 -19.88 -3.11 10.60
N GLY A 23 -20.36 -1.98 11.15
CA GLY A 23 -19.72 -1.24 12.24
C GLY A 23 -20.24 -1.66 13.62
N ASP A 24 -19.59 -1.18 14.68
CA ASP A 24 -20.02 -1.48 16.05
C ASP A 24 -21.17 -0.61 16.52
N ILE A 25 -22.03 -1.16 17.37
CA ILE A 25 -23.15 -0.44 17.96
C ILE A 25 -23.29 -0.83 19.42
N LYS A 26 -23.07 0.13 20.32
CA LYS A 26 -23.28 -0.04 21.76
C LYS A 26 -24.67 0.39 22.22
N ASP A 27 -25.23 1.43 21.61
CA ASP A 27 -26.49 2.02 22.05
C ASP A 27 -27.69 1.37 21.33
N PRO A 28 -28.63 0.71 22.05
CA PRO A 28 -29.83 0.14 21.47
C PRO A 28 -30.73 1.16 20.78
N ALA A 29 -30.74 2.42 21.25
CA ALA A 29 -31.51 3.48 20.60
C ALA A 29 -30.91 3.86 19.25
N PHE A 30 -29.58 3.90 19.16
CA PHE A 30 -28.85 4.08 17.91
C PHE A 30 -29.09 2.93 16.94
N LEU A 31 -29.09 1.67 17.42
CA LEU A 31 -29.45 0.52 16.60
C LEU A 31 -30.86 0.64 16.02
N ALA A 32 -31.87 0.99 16.83
CA ALA A 32 -33.24 1.19 16.37
C ALA A 32 -33.33 2.29 15.29
N LYS A 33 -32.58 3.39 15.46
CA LYS A 33 -32.46 4.45 14.45
C LYS A 33 -31.91 3.89 13.14
N LEU A 34 -30.82 3.11 13.18
CA LEU A 34 -30.23 2.51 11.98
C LEU A 34 -31.13 1.46 11.33
N LEU A 35 -31.89 0.68 12.09
CA LEU A 35 -32.85 -0.29 11.53
C LEU A 35 -33.98 0.38 10.76
N SER A 36 -34.39 1.57 11.18
CA SER A 36 -35.39 2.37 10.46
C SER A 36 -34.83 3.14 9.25
N ARG A 37 -33.50 3.24 9.13
CA ARG A 37 -32.87 3.97 8.02
C ARG A 37 -32.91 3.12 6.75
N GLN A 38 -33.23 3.81 5.67
CA GLN A 38 -33.20 3.26 4.32
C GLN A 38 -32.35 4.16 3.44
N ARG A 39 -31.67 3.53 2.49
CA ARG A 39 -30.85 4.22 1.49
C ARG A 39 -31.55 4.20 0.16
N ARG A 40 -31.41 5.29 -0.60
CA ARG A 40 -31.95 5.38 -1.96
C ARG A 40 -30.91 4.89 -2.94
N HIS A 41 -31.34 4.05 -3.89
CA HIS A 41 -30.46 3.65 -4.98
C HIS A 41 -30.18 4.82 -5.93
N HIS A 42 -28.92 5.01 -6.33
CA HIS A 42 -28.48 6.14 -7.15
C HIS A 42 -29.21 6.24 -8.50
N ARG A 43 -29.58 5.11 -9.12
CA ARG A 43 -30.31 5.08 -10.41
C ARG A 43 -31.82 4.94 -10.27
N GLU A 44 -32.28 4.34 -9.18
CA GLU A 44 -33.69 4.01 -8.95
C GLU A 44 -34.15 4.70 -7.68
N THR A 45 -34.56 5.97 -7.79
CA THR A 45 -34.84 6.82 -6.62
C THR A 45 -35.98 6.28 -5.75
N THR A 46 -36.86 5.43 -6.29
CA THR A 46 -37.96 4.78 -5.58
C THR A 46 -37.54 3.51 -4.84
N ARG A 47 -36.34 2.97 -5.10
CA ARG A 47 -35.85 1.74 -4.47
C ARG A 47 -35.13 2.08 -3.17
N GLU A 48 -35.78 1.72 -2.08
CA GLU A 48 -35.24 1.84 -0.72
C GLU A 48 -34.61 0.52 -0.29
N LEU A 49 -33.36 0.58 0.16
CA LEU A 49 -32.56 -0.58 0.56
C LEU A 49 -32.27 -0.50 2.07
N PRO A 50 -32.44 -1.61 2.82
CA PRO A 50 -32.10 -1.66 4.22
C PRO A 50 -30.58 -1.54 4.43
N LEU A 51 -30.19 -1.05 5.60
CA LEU A 51 -28.77 -1.04 6.02
C LEU A 51 -28.29 -2.42 6.44
N PHE A 52 -29.14 -3.27 6.98
CA PHE A 52 -28.79 -4.61 7.44
C PHE A 52 -29.30 -5.67 6.47
N ARG A 53 -28.56 -6.77 6.34
CA ARG A 53 -28.94 -7.89 5.45
C ARG A 53 -30.20 -8.60 5.94
N ASP A 54 -30.29 -8.84 7.24
CA ASP A 54 -31.49 -9.32 7.91
C ASP A 54 -31.80 -8.37 9.08
N THR A 55 -32.82 -7.54 8.90
CA THR A 55 -33.24 -6.54 9.90
C THR A 55 -33.84 -7.18 11.15
N GLN A 56 -34.39 -8.41 11.05
CA GLN A 56 -34.98 -9.10 12.20
C GLN A 56 -33.92 -9.72 13.09
N GLN A 57 -32.84 -10.23 12.50
CA GLN A 57 -31.72 -10.84 13.24
C GLN A 57 -30.66 -9.82 13.70
N ALA A 58 -30.71 -8.58 13.21
CA ALA A 58 -29.72 -7.55 13.51
C ALA A 58 -29.43 -7.31 15.00
N PRO A 59 -30.40 -7.32 15.93
CA PRO A 59 -30.11 -7.15 17.36
C PRO A 59 -29.25 -8.26 17.96
N GLY A 60 -29.35 -9.48 17.41
CA GLY A 60 -28.56 -10.63 17.85
C GLY A 60 -27.14 -10.66 17.29
N LEU A 61 -26.77 -9.71 16.42
CA LEU A 61 -25.43 -9.61 15.85
C LEU A 61 -24.44 -8.91 16.78
N PHE A 62 -24.89 -8.26 17.86
CA PHE A 62 -24.02 -7.48 18.74
C PHE A 62 -23.83 -8.18 20.09
N ASN A 63 -22.59 -8.25 20.57
CA ASN A 63 -22.31 -8.73 21.92
C ASN A 63 -22.57 -7.64 22.99
N ASP A 64 -22.39 -7.98 24.26
CA ASP A 64 -22.59 -7.03 25.39
C ASP A 64 -21.68 -5.79 25.32
N ALA A 65 -20.54 -5.89 24.62
CA ALA A 65 -19.63 -4.78 24.36
C ALA A 65 -20.02 -3.95 23.13
N GLY A 66 -21.13 -4.29 22.44
CA GLY A 66 -21.61 -3.65 21.22
C GLY A 66 -20.81 -4.00 19.97
N GLU A 67 -19.99 -5.05 20.03
CA GLU A 67 -19.21 -5.51 18.88
C GLU A 67 -20.07 -6.38 17.98
N GLN A 68 -20.08 -6.07 16.69
CA GLN A 68 -20.82 -6.86 15.70
C GLN A 68 -20.07 -8.16 15.37
N ASP A 69 -20.81 -9.27 15.27
CA ASP A 69 -20.39 -10.48 14.56
C ASP A 69 -20.39 -10.18 13.06
N VAL A 70 -19.26 -9.64 12.59
CA VAL A 70 -19.04 -9.27 11.20
C VAL A 70 -18.96 -10.56 10.40
N GLY A 71 -20.07 -10.90 9.72
CA GLY A 71 -20.25 -12.19 9.05
C GLY A 71 -19.06 -12.61 8.18
N ASN A 72 -18.47 -11.71 7.39
CA ASN A 72 -17.27 -12.02 6.60
C ASN A 72 -15.98 -11.89 7.45
N PRO A 73 -15.15 -12.95 7.58
CA PRO A 73 -13.98 -12.95 8.46
C PRO A 73 -12.83 -12.05 7.99
N LEU A 74 -12.68 -11.83 6.67
CA LEU A 74 -11.67 -10.91 6.14
C LEU A 74 -12.00 -9.47 6.51
N LEU A 75 -13.27 -9.09 6.32
CA LEU A 75 -13.75 -7.76 6.71
C LEU A 75 -13.69 -7.56 8.23
N ALA A 76 -14.00 -8.59 9.01
CA ALA A 76 -13.92 -8.56 10.47
C ALA A 76 -12.51 -8.21 10.98
N SER A 77 -11.48 -8.76 10.34
CA SER A 77 -10.09 -8.66 10.78
C SER A 77 -9.38 -7.42 10.23
N TRP A 78 -9.53 -7.13 8.93
CA TRP A 78 -8.81 -6.04 8.25
C TRP A 78 -9.59 -4.73 8.23
N GLY A 79 -10.91 -4.77 8.42
CA GLY A 79 -11.78 -3.61 8.23
C GLY A 79 -11.87 -2.65 9.43
N LYS A 80 -11.05 -2.78 10.47
CA LYS A 80 -11.17 -1.98 11.72
C LYS A 80 -11.30 -0.48 11.47
N LEU A 81 -10.43 0.10 10.65
CA LEU A 81 -10.48 1.53 10.30
C LEU A 81 -11.78 1.90 9.56
N GLY A 82 -12.26 1.03 8.67
CA GLY A 82 -13.53 1.23 7.96
C GLY A 82 -14.74 1.14 8.88
N ARG A 83 -14.71 0.30 9.92
CA ARG A 83 -15.78 0.20 10.94
C ARG A 83 -15.95 1.53 11.67
N ASP A 84 -14.85 2.10 12.14
CA ASP A 84 -14.87 3.38 12.85
C ASP A 84 -15.42 4.49 11.96
N TYR A 85 -14.99 4.52 10.69
CA TYR A 85 -15.45 5.52 9.75
C TYR A 85 -16.95 5.39 9.43
N ILE A 86 -17.44 4.18 9.20
CA ILE A 86 -18.86 3.92 8.94
C ILE A 86 -19.71 4.24 10.18
N TYR A 87 -19.24 3.90 11.37
CA TYR A 87 -19.90 4.27 12.61
C TYR A 87 -20.04 5.79 12.75
N LEU A 88 -18.97 6.54 12.47
CA LEU A 88 -18.99 8.01 12.51
C LEU A 88 -19.94 8.61 11.47
N LEU A 89 -19.94 8.07 10.24
CA LEU A 89 -20.88 8.48 9.19
C LEU A 89 -22.34 8.18 9.58
N ALA A 90 -22.59 7.00 10.14
CA ALA A 90 -23.91 6.61 10.62
C ALA A 90 -24.39 7.50 11.78
N GLY A 91 -23.46 8.04 12.59
CA GLY A 91 -23.74 9.01 13.63
C GLY A 91 -24.27 10.36 13.13
N LEU A 92 -24.03 10.70 11.86
CA LEU A 92 -24.51 11.96 11.29
C LEU A 92 -26.04 11.99 11.19
N GLU A 93 -26.62 13.13 11.53
CA GLU A 93 -28.08 13.31 11.57
C GLU A 93 -28.65 13.89 10.28
N ARG A 94 -27.81 14.57 9.48
CA ARG A 94 -28.22 15.33 8.30
C ARG A 94 -27.29 15.01 7.14
N TYR A 95 -27.56 13.90 6.48
CA TYR A 95 -26.98 13.55 5.20
C TYR A 95 -27.96 12.64 4.46
N GLU A 96 -27.94 12.69 3.13
CA GLU A 96 -28.63 11.71 2.30
C GLU A 96 -27.61 10.64 1.90
N GLU A 97 -27.92 9.39 2.22
CA GLU A 97 -27.09 8.25 1.85
C GLU A 97 -27.60 7.67 0.54
N LEU A 98 -26.73 7.68 -0.47
CA LEU A 98 -26.99 7.10 -1.78
C LEU A 98 -26.27 5.75 -1.89
N ASP A 99 -27.04 4.72 -2.23
CA ASP A 99 -26.50 3.41 -2.57
C ASP A 99 -26.05 3.41 -4.04
N ALA A 100 -24.75 3.22 -4.25
CA ALA A 100 -24.12 3.12 -5.56
C ALA A 100 -23.26 1.85 -5.68
N PHE A 101 -23.63 0.78 -4.98
CA PHE A 101 -22.91 -0.50 -5.07
C PHE A 101 -23.16 -1.17 -6.42
N VAL A 102 -22.12 -1.75 -6.99
CA VAL A 102 -22.20 -2.56 -8.20
C VAL A 102 -22.15 -4.03 -7.81
N ASP A 103 -23.02 -4.85 -8.40
CA ASP A 103 -23.02 -6.28 -8.18
C ASP A 103 -21.79 -6.94 -8.83
N ILE A 104 -21.22 -7.92 -8.13
CA ILE A 104 -20.08 -8.71 -8.59
C ILE A 104 -20.57 -10.13 -8.84
N ALA A 105 -20.52 -10.55 -10.10
CA ALA A 105 -20.91 -11.92 -10.47
C ALA A 105 -19.81 -12.90 -10.00
N PRO A 106 -20.15 -13.95 -9.22
CA PRO A 106 -19.16 -14.86 -8.63
C PRO A 106 -18.69 -15.93 -9.64
N ASP A 107 -17.96 -15.52 -10.67
CA ASP A 107 -17.51 -16.38 -11.78
C ASP A 107 -16.08 -16.94 -11.61
N ASN A 108 -15.23 -16.26 -10.85
CA ASN A 108 -13.86 -16.67 -10.53
C ASN A 108 -13.57 -16.54 -9.03
N LEU A 109 -12.41 -17.03 -8.58
CA LEU A 109 -12.01 -17.04 -7.18
C LEU A 109 -11.95 -15.63 -6.58
N LEU A 110 -11.39 -14.66 -7.29
CA LEU A 110 -11.34 -13.27 -6.85
C LEU A 110 -12.74 -12.67 -6.68
N HIS A 111 -13.60 -12.82 -7.68
CA HIS A 111 -14.98 -12.32 -7.65
C HIS A 111 -15.82 -13.02 -6.58
N ASN A 112 -15.58 -14.30 -6.30
CA ASN A 112 -16.21 -15.00 -5.17
C ASN A 112 -15.87 -14.34 -3.83
N LEU A 113 -14.59 -14.03 -3.61
CA LEU A 113 -14.14 -13.35 -2.38
C LEU A 113 -14.70 -11.92 -2.29
N GLN A 114 -14.66 -11.17 -3.39
CA GLN A 114 -15.20 -9.82 -3.44
C GLN A 114 -16.72 -9.79 -3.21
N ALA A 115 -17.46 -10.71 -3.82
CA ALA A 115 -18.89 -10.85 -3.60
C ALA A 115 -19.22 -11.21 -2.15
N ASP A 116 -18.41 -12.06 -1.50
CA ASP A 116 -18.59 -12.38 -0.09
C ASP A 116 -18.37 -11.18 0.83
N ILE A 117 -17.36 -10.35 0.54
CA ILE A 117 -17.12 -9.11 1.29
C ILE A 117 -18.27 -8.12 1.05
N LEU A 118 -18.66 -7.94 -0.22
CA LEU A 118 -19.75 -7.04 -0.64
C LEU A 118 -21.07 -7.40 0.06
N GLU A 119 -21.38 -8.70 0.15
CA GLU A 119 -22.62 -9.22 0.69
C GLU A 119 -22.56 -9.58 2.18
N LEU A 120 -21.44 -9.30 2.86
CA LEU A 120 -21.21 -9.67 4.26
C LEU A 120 -21.48 -11.17 4.53
N ARG A 121 -21.02 -12.04 3.62
CA ARG A 121 -21.20 -13.49 3.67
C ARG A 121 -19.94 -14.19 4.16
N ASN A 122 -20.15 -15.25 4.93
CA ASN A 122 -19.12 -16.24 5.22
C ASN A 122 -19.41 -17.51 4.43
N ALA A 123 -18.50 -17.89 3.53
CA ALA A 123 -18.55 -19.18 2.84
C ALA A 123 -17.56 -20.20 3.43
N ALA A 124 -16.92 -19.90 4.57
CA ALA A 124 -16.03 -20.82 5.23
C ALA A 124 -16.81 -22.00 5.83
N VAL A 125 -16.38 -23.22 5.48
CA VAL A 125 -16.94 -24.48 5.99
C VAL A 125 -15.98 -24.98 7.06
N ALA A 126 -16.38 -24.84 8.33
CA ALA A 126 -15.55 -25.18 9.48
C ALA A 126 -15.62 -26.67 9.85
N GLY A 127 -16.60 -27.42 9.33
CA GLY A 127 -16.76 -28.84 9.61
C GLY A 127 -17.20 -29.12 11.04
N ARG A 128 -18.17 -28.35 11.55
CA ARG A 128 -18.61 -28.42 12.97
C ARG A 128 -19.50 -29.62 13.25
N SER A 129 -20.09 -30.24 12.22
CA SER A 129 -20.88 -31.46 12.30
C SER A 129 -20.24 -32.60 11.52
N ALA A 130 -20.54 -33.84 11.90
CA ALA A 130 -20.06 -35.03 11.18
C ALA A 130 -20.50 -35.05 9.71
N GLU A 131 -21.71 -34.54 9.42
CA GLU A 131 -22.24 -34.44 8.06
C GLU A 131 -21.49 -33.42 7.20
N GLU A 132 -21.18 -32.25 7.78
CA GLU A 132 -20.40 -31.19 7.12
C GLU A 132 -18.94 -31.62 6.90
N PHE A 133 -18.37 -32.37 7.83
CA PHE A 133 -17.02 -32.91 7.71
C PHE A 133 -16.92 -34.07 6.71
N ALA A 134 -17.98 -34.85 6.55
CA ALA A 134 -17.96 -36.06 5.72
C ALA A 134 -17.73 -35.79 4.22
N ASN A 135 -18.05 -34.59 3.71
CA ASN A 135 -17.83 -34.27 2.30
C ASN A 135 -17.57 -32.77 2.06
N SER A 136 -16.95 -32.45 0.92
CA SER A 136 -16.64 -31.06 0.51
C SER A 136 -17.66 -30.45 -0.45
N ARG A 137 -18.86 -31.04 -0.63
CA ARG A 137 -19.82 -30.59 -1.66
C ARG A 137 -20.49 -29.25 -1.36
N SER A 138 -20.48 -28.84 -0.10
CA SER A 138 -20.96 -27.53 0.35
C SER A 138 -20.01 -26.38 0.00
N LYS A 139 -18.75 -26.68 -0.33
CA LYS A 139 -17.76 -25.69 -0.75
C LYS A 139 -17.97 -25.33 -2.22
N ARG A 140 -17.52 -24.13 -2.60
CA ARG A 140 -17.53 -23.71 -4.00
C ARG A 140 -16.53 -24.53 -4.81
N LEU A 141 -16.92 -24.86 -6.03
CA LEU A 141 -16.04 -25.51 -6.99
C LEU A 141 -15.04 -24.49 -7.53
N LEU A 142 -13.76 -24.87 -7.56
CA LEU A 142 -12.70 -24.07 -8.15
C LEU A 142 -12.39 -24.60 -9.55
N ALA A 143 -12.31 -23.69 -10.52
CA ALA A 143 -11.84 -24.05 -11.85
C ALA A 143 -10.32 -24.22 -11.82
N ALA A 144 -9.80 -25.34 -12.34
CA ALA A 144 -8.38 -25.66 -12.27
C ALA A 144 -7.48 -24.67 -13.05
N ASN A 145 -8.06 -23.97 -14.02
CA ASN A 145 -7.43 -22.93 -14.83
C ASN A 145 -7.67 -21.51 -14.29
N ASP A 146 -8.36 -21.33 -13.16
CA ASP A 146 -8.55 -20.01 -12.57
C ASP A 146 -7.22 -19.46 -12.04
N ARG A 147 -6.86 -18.26 -12.50
CA ARG A 147 -5.63 -17.53 -12.10
C ARG A 147 -5.93 -16.15 -11.53
N SER A 148 -7.19 -15.83 -11.26
CA SER A 148 -7.63 -14.53 -10.72
C SER A 148 -7.01 -14.21 -9.35
N LEU A 149 -6.68 -15.24 -8.56
CA LEU A 149 -5.88 -15.13 -7.35
C LEU A 149 -4.80 -16.21 -7.37
N SER A 150 -3.54 -15.80 -7.26
CA SER A 150 -2.41 -16.72 -7.24
C SER A 150 -1.42 -16.37 -6.13
N ILE A 151 -0.73 -17.38 -5.61
CA ILE A 151 0.27 -17.25 -4.55
C ILE A 151 1.58 -17.77 -5.09
N HIS A 152 2.63 -16.96 -4.99
CA HIS A 152 3.97 -17.29 -5.48
C HIS A 152 4.94 -17.28 -4.31
N VAL A 153 5.73 -18.34 -4.16
CA VAL A 153 6.78 -18.44 -3.14
C VAL A 153 8.13 -18.41 -3.86
N CYS A 154 8.94 -17.42 -3.52
CA CYS A 154 10.23 -17.17 -4.17
C CYS A 154 11.38 -17.21 -3.16
N HIS A 155 12.60 -17.43 -3.65
CA HIS A 155 13.79 -17.63 -2.81
C HIS A 155 14.51 -16.31 -2.45
N SER A 156 14.23 -15.23 -3.18
CA SER A 156 14.82 -13.91 -2.98
C SER A 156 13.99 -12.83 -3.69
N PRO A 157 14.13 -11.54 -3.31
CA PRO A 157 13.49 -10.43 -4.01
C PRO A 157 13.82 -10.37 -5.50
N GLN A 158 15.08 -10.65 -5.86
CA GLN A 158 15.50 -10.78 -7.26
C GLN A 158 14.65 -11.81 -8.01
N ARG A 159 14.52 -13.02 -7.44
CA ARG A 159 13.75 -14.10 -8.09
C ARG A 159 12.25 -13.81 -8.11
N GLU A 160 11.74 -13.14 -7.09
CA GLU A 160 10.34 -12.72 -7.01
C GLU A 160 9.99 -11.74 -8.13
N VAL A 161 10.84 -10.74 -8.38
CA VAL A 161 10.65 -9.77 -9.47
C VAL A 161 10.77 -10.45 -10.84
N GLU A 162 11.70 -11.40 -11.02
CA GLU A 162 11.80 -12.20 -12.25
C GLU A 162 10.51 -12.99 -12.52
N VAL A 163 10.00 -13.69 -11.51
CA VAL A 163 8.76 -14.47 -11.62
C VAL A 163 7.57 -13.56 -11.90
N LEU A 164 7.50 -12.39 -11.24
CA LEU A 164 6.48 -11.39 -11.51
C LEU A 164 6.53 -10.92 -12.97
N HIS A 165 7.71 -10.56 -13.47
CA HIS A 165 7.89 -10.11 -14.85
C HIS A 165 7.37 -11.15 -15.86
N ASP A 166 7.75 -12.42 -15.68
CA ASP A 166 7.27 -13.51 -16.53
C ASP A 166 5.75 -13.70 -16.44
N ARG A 167 5.15 -13.51 -15.26
CA ARG A 167 3.69 -13.59 -15.08
C ARG A 167 2.95 -12.44 -15.75
N LEU A 168 3.48 -11.22 -15.66
CA LEU A 168 2.90 -10.06 -16.33
C LEU A 168 2.94 -10.22 -17.85
N LEU A 169 4.04 -10.72 -18.41
CA LEU A 169 4.13 -11.05 -19.83
C LEU A 169 3.06 -12.07 -20.23
N ALA A 170 2.93 -13.17 -19.48
CA ALA A 170 1.92 -14.18 -19.76
C ALA A 170 0.48 -13.63 -19.70
N MET A 171 0.19 -12.76 -18.72
CA MET A 171 -1.14 -12.13 -18.60
C MET A 171 -1.44 -11.16 -19.75
N LEU A 172 -0.45 -10.38 -20.19
CA LEU A 172 -0.58 -9.47 -21.32
C LEU A 172 -0.70 -10.22 -22.66
N GLU A 173 -0.06 -11.38 -22.79
CA GLU A 173 -0.20 -12.25 -23.96
C GLU A 173 -1.58 -12.94 -24.00
N GLU A 174 -2.11 -13.36 -22.84
CA GLU A 174 -3.41 -14.02 -22.73
C GLU A 174 -4.59 -13.08 -22.96
N ASN A 175 -4.49 -11.81 -22.52
CA ASN A 175 -5.56 -10.83 -22.66
C ASN A 175 -5.10 -9.53 -23.38
N PRO A 176 -5.43 -9.37 -24.67
CA PRO A 176 -5.06 -8.17 -25.44
C PRO A 176 -5.67 -6.86 -24.96
N GLU A 177 -6.75 -6.90 -24.17
CA GLU A 177 -7.37 -5.69 -23.60
C GLU A 177 -6.60 -5.15 -22.39
N LEU A 178 -5.75 -5.97 -21.77
CA LEU A 178 -4.97 -5.58 -20.61
C LEU A 178 -3.81 -4.68 -21.04
N THR A 179 -3.76 -3.46 -20.49
CA THR A 179 -2.63 -2.56 -20.72
C THR A 179 -1.72 -2.51 -19.50
N PRO A 180 -0.42 -2.17 -19.65
CA PRO A 180 0.48 -1.99 -18.50
C PRO A 180 0.00 -0.96 -17.47
N ARG A 181 -0.93 -0.05 -17.83
CA ARG A 181 -1.50 0.95 -16.93
C ARG A 181 -2.56 0.39 -15.99
N ASP A 182 -3.12 -0.76 -16.33
CA ASP A 182 -4.13 -1.45 -15.52
C ASP A 182 -3.47 -2.31 -14.41
N ILE A 183 -2.15 -2.39 -14.41
CA ILE A 183 -1.36 -3.21 -13.48
C ILE A 183 -0.72 -2.31 -12.42
N ILE A 184 -0.91 -2.69 -11.15
CA ILE A 184 -0.23 -2.09 -10.01
C ILE A 184 0.56 -3.16 -9.26
N VAL A 185 1.80 -2.85 -8.91
CA VAL A 185 2.68 -3.69 -8.09
C VAL A 185 2.98 -2.91 -6.81
N MET A 186 2.68 -3.51 -5.66
CA MET A 186 2.89 -2.90 -4.35
C MET A 186 3.83 -3.76 -3.52
N VAL A 187 4.76 -3.12 -2.82
CA VAL A 187 5.71 -3.75 -1.90
C VAL A 187 5.73 -2.96 -0.59
N ALA A 188 6.15 -3.61 0.50
CA ALA A 188 6.19 -2.96 1.82
C ALA A 188 7.24 -1.83 1.89
N ASP A 189 8.36 -2.01 1.22
CA ASP A 189 9.44 -1.03 1.11
C ASP A 189 9.94 -0.98 -0.33
N ILE A 190 9.60 0.09 -1.04
CA ILE A 190 9.94 0.24 -2.46
C ILE A 190 11.44 0.53 -2.68
N ASP A 191 12.09 1.17 -1.70
CA ASP A 191 13.49 1.54 -1.82
C ASP A 191 14.37 0.29 -1.83
N SER A 192 14.08 -0.72 -1.00
CA SER A 192 14.77 -2.02 -1.01
C SER A 192 14.54 -2.85 -2.29
N TYR A 193 13.37 -2.73 -2.93
CA TYR A 193 13.05 -3.46 -4.16
C TYR A 193 13.53 -2.77 -5.44
N SER A 194 13.74 -1.45 -5.40
CA SER A 194 14.10 -0.64 -6.57
C SER A 194 15.29 -1.20 -7.39
N PRO A 195 16.41 -1.65 -6.79
CA PRO A 195 17.53 -2.21 -7.55
C PRO A 195 17.16 -3.47 -8.33
N TYR A 196 16.32 -4.34 -7.74
CA TYR A 196 15.90 -5.60 -8.36
C TYR A 196 14.91 -5.35 -9.50
N ILE A 197 13.96 -4.42 -9.31
CA ILE A 197 13.04 -3.98 -10.36
C ILE A 197 13.83 -3.41 -11.55
N GLN A 198 14.80 -2.53 -11.28
CA GLN A 198 15.67 -1.96 -12.31
C GLN A 198 16.50 -3.03 -13.03
N ALA A 199 17.04 -4.00 -12.30
CA ALA A 199 17.83 -5.08 -12.89
C ALA A 199 17.01 -5.96 -13.84
N VAL A 200 15.81 -6.37 -13.43
CA VAL A 200 14.95 -7.28 -14.22
C VAL A 200 14.27 -6.52 -15.37
N PHE A 201 13.55 -5.45 -15.07
CA PHE A 201 12.78 -4.72 -16.09
C PHE A 201 13.66 -3.80 -16.95
N GLY A 202 14.79 -3.33 -16.45
CA GLY A 202 15.72 -2.48 -17.20
C GLY A 202 16.64 -3.25 -18.15
N SER A 203 16.89 -4.54 -17.89
CA SER A 203 17.67 -5.41 -18.80
C SER A 203 16.80 -6.07 -19.88
N ALA A 204 15.48 -6.03 -19.73
CA ALA A 204 14.55 -6.55 -20.72
C ALA A 204 14.62 -5.76 -22.03
N SER A 205 14.64 -6.46 -23.16
CA SER A 205 14.70 -5.87 -24.50
C SER A 205 13.84 -6.65 -25.49
N GLY A 206 13.47 -6.00 -26.60
CA GLY A 206 12.63 -6.59 -27.64
C GLY A 206 11.24 -6.96 -27.11
N GLU A 207 10.80 -8.18 -27.41
CA GLU A 207 9.47 -8.70 -27.06
C GLU A 207 9.21 -8.84 -25.56
N ARG A 208 10.26 -8.86 -24.74
CA ARG A 208 10.14 -8.97 -23.27
C ARG A 208 10.06 -7.63 -22.56
N TRP A 209 10.24 -6.52 -23.28
CA TRP A 209 10.25 -5.20 -22.67
C TRP A 209 8.83 -4.74 -22.33
N LEU A 210 8.63 -4.30 -21.09
CA LEU A 210 7.39 -3.71 -20.60
C LEU A 210 7.65 -2.30 -20.06
N PRO A 211 6.80 -1.29 -20.35
CA PRO A 211 6.89 0.01 -19.71
C PRO A 211 6.61 -0.10 -18.21
N TRP A 212 7.45 0.53 -17.38
CA TRP A 212 7.30 0.56 -15.93
C TRP A 212 7.73 1.91 -15.34
N ALA A 213 7.22 2.22 -14.16
CA ALA A 213 7.64 3.36 -13.37
C ALA A 213 7.60 3.00 -11.88
N ILE A 214 8.58 3.48 -11.12
CA ILE A 214 8.60 3.34 -9.66
C ILE A 214 8.14 4.66 -9.04
N SER A 215 7.07 4.57 -8.24
CA SER A 215 6.54 5.66 -7.41
C SER A 215 6.95 5.51 -5.95
N ASP A 216 6.70 6.54 -5.13
CA ASP A 216 6.89 6.52 -3.66
C ASP A 216 8.33 6.35 -3.14
N ARG A 217 9.34 6.56 -4.01
CA ARG A 217 10.75 6.61 -3.56
C ARG A 217 11.03 7.84 -2.72
N ARG A 218 11.81 7.66 -1.66
CA ARG A 218 12.23 8.78 -0.82
C ARG A 218 13.13 9.74 -1.62
N ALA A 219 12.85 11.04 -1.52
CA ALA A 219 13.64 12.08 -2.17
C ALA A 219 15.14 12.02 -1.80
N ARG A 220 15.42 11.63 -0.55
CA ARG A 220 16.78 11.49 -0.01
C ARG A 220 17.58 10.35 -0.67
N GLU A 221 16.92 9.26 -1.04
CA GLU A 221 17.57 8.07 -1.60
C GLU A 221 17.68 8.14 -3.14
N SER A 222 16.84 8.97 -3.76
CA SER A 222 16.81 9.16 -5.22
C SER A 222 17.80 10.21 -5.74
N HIS A 223 18.30 11.12 -4.90
CA HIS A 223 19.12 12.26 -5.36
C HIS A 223 20.46 12.36 -4.61
N PRO A 224 21.59 12.04 -5.27
CA PRO A 224 22.92 12.11 -4.66
C PRO A 224 23.28 13.49 -4.07
N ALA A 225 22.78 14.57 -4.68
CA ALA A 225 23.03 15.93 -4.21
C ALA A 225 22.41 16.23 -2.83
N LEU A 226 21.26 15.63 -2.49
CA LEU A 226 20.63 15.84 -1.18
C LEU A 226 21.45 15.20 -0.06
N GLN A 227 21.99 14.00 -0.27
CA GLN A 227 22.86 13.37 0.70
C GLN A 227 24.14 14.17 0.91
N ALA A 228 24.80 14.60 -0.18
CA ALA A 228 25.97 15.47 -0.06
C ALA A 228 25.68 16.76 0.71
N PHE A 229 24.52 17.38 0.48
CA PHE A 229 24.13 18.57 1.23
C PHE A 229 23.96 18.30 2.73
N ILE A 230 23.33 17.18 3.12
CA ILE A 230 23.22 16.79 4.53
C ILE A 230 24.61 16.54 5.14
N THR A 231 25.50 15.85 4.43
CA THR A 231 26.88 15.63 4.87
C THR A 231 27.63 16.95 5.08
N LEU A 232 27.40 17.95 4.21
CA LEU A 232 27.97 19.29 4.36
C LEU A 232 27.44 20.03 5.60
N LEU A 233 26.20 19.79 6.02
CA LEU A 233 25.65 20.38 7.24
C LEU A 233 26.28 19.77 8.51
N SER A 234 26.77 18.54 8.45
CA SER A 234 27.49 17.87 9.55
C SER A 234 28.99 18.16 9.58
N LEU A 235 29.50 19.10 8.75
CA LEU A 235 30.91 19.47 8.76
C LEU A 235 31.46 19.93 10.12
N PRO A 236 30.73 20.71 10.96
CA PRO A 236 31.24 21.13 12.26
C PRO A 236 31.57 19.97 13.20
N ASP A 237 30.85 18.86 13.08
CA ASP A 237 31.06 17.65 13.89
C ASP A 237 31.98 16.63 13.19
N SER A 238 32.46 16.94 11.98
CA SER A 238 33.27 16.03 11.17
C SER A 238 34.73 16.06 11.59
N ARG A 239 35.37 14.88 11.57
CA ARG A 239 36.82 14.73 11.76
C ARG A 239 37.62 14.95 10.47
N PHE A 240 36.94 15.27 9.37
CA PHE A 240 37.54 15.44 8.05
C PHE A 240 38.42 14.25 7.64
N ALA A 241 37.91 13.03 7.78
CA ALA A 241 38.61 11.86 7.25
C ALA A 241 38.79 12.01 5.73
N SER A 242 39.96 11.65 5.21
CA SER A 242 40.29 11.89 3.80
C SER A 242 39.31 11.22 2.83
N GLU A 243 38.82 10.01 3.16
CA GLU A 243 37.79 9.32 2.36
C GLU A 243 36.44 10.04 2.39
N ASP A 244 36.03 10.64 3.51
CA ASP A 244 34.75 11.37 3.60
C ASP A 244 34.77 12.64 2.74
N VAL A 245 35.91 13.32 2.70
CA VAL A 245 36.11 14.51 1.85
C VAL A 245 36.17 14.13 0.37
N LEU A 246 36.88 13.03 0.04
CA LEU A 246 36.93 12.53 -1.33
C LEU A 246 35.55 12.03 -1.81
N ALA A 247 34.74 11.43 -0.94
CA ALA A 247 33.39 10.98 -1.26
C ALA A 247 32.46 12.14 -1.64
N LEU A 248 32.67 13.35 -1.10
CA LEU A 248 31.93 14.54 -1.54
C LEU A 248 32.24 14.90 -3.00
N LEU A 249 33.47 14.65 -3.46
CA LEU A 249 33.88 14.88 -4.84
C LEU A 249 33.38 13.79 -5.80
N ASP A 250 32.87 12.65 -5.32
CA ASP A 250 32.18 11.68 -6.17
C ASP A 250 30.81 12.20 -6.64
N VAL A 251 30.29 13.28 -6.05
CA VAL A 251 29.05 13.94 -6.49
C VAL A 251 29.33 14.93 -7.64
N PRO A 252 28.82 14.69 -8.87
CA PRO A 252 29.22 15.45 -10.05
C PRO A 252 29.01 16.96 -9.95
N VAL A 253 27.90 17.39 -9.32
CA VAL A 253 27.59 18.82 -9.14
C VAL A 253 28.60 19.51 -8.22
N LEU A 254 29.11 18.78 -7.21
CA LEU A 254 30.09 19.30 -6.28
C LEU A 254 31.48 19.33 -6.95
N ALA A 255 31.90 18.25 -7.60
CA ALA A 255 33.14 18.21 -8.37
C ALA A 255 33.24 19.33 -9.42
N ALA A 256 32.15 19.53 -10.18
CA ALA A 256 32.06 20.59 -11.18
C ALA A 256 32.22 22.00 -10.58
N ARG A 257 31.70 22.25 -9.37
CA ARG A 257 31.88 23.52 -8.66
C ARG A 257 33.35 23.84 -8.37
N PHE A 258 34.18 22.82 -8.17
CA PHE A 258 35.62 22.95 -7.96
C PHE A 258 36.45 22.75 -9.24
N ASN A 259 35.79 22.66 -10.40
CA ASN A 259 36.41 22.40 -11.69
C ASN A 259 37.27 21.11 -11.71
N ILE A 260 36.83 20.09 -10.96
CA ILE A 260 37.45 18.78 -10.88
C ILE A 260 36.70 17.84 -11.81
N ASN A 261 37.41 17.24 -12.76
CA ASN A 261 36.90 16.16 -13.60
C ASN A 261 37.28 14.79 -13.00
N GLU A 262 36.73 13.72 -13.56
CA GLU A 262 36.95 12.34 -13.07
C GLU A 262 38.44 11.95 -13.08
N GLU A 263 39.20 12.42 -14.07
CA GLU A 263 40.64 12.18 -14.17
C GLU A 263 41.41 12.93 -13.07
N GLY A 264 41.10 14.21 -12.83
CA GLY A 264 41.66 15.01 -11.75
C GLY A 264 41.35 14.43 -10.37
N LEU A 265 40.16 13.86 -10.18
CA LEU A 265 39.79 13.17 -8.94
C LEU A 265 40.70 11.95 -8.67
N ARG A 266 41.10 11.20 -9.70
CA ARG A 266 42.04 10.07 -9.55
C ARG A 266 43.41 10.55 -9.07
N TYR A 267 43.93 11.63 -9.63
CA TYR A 267 45.19 12.23 -9.19
C TYR A 267 45.10 12.77 -7.75
N LEU A 268 44.00 13.44 -7.40
CA LEU A 268 43.77 13.91 -6.04
C LEU A 268 43.74 12.76 -5.03
N ARG A 269 43.04 11.66 -5.34
CA ARG A 269 43.00 10.46 -4.49
C ARG A 269 44.39 9.85 -4.31
N GLN A 270 45.21 9.82 -5.37
CA GLN A 270 46.59 9.36 -5.29
C GLN A 270 47.44 10.29 -4.39
N TRP A 271 47.41 11.60 -4.64
CA TRP A 271 48.21 12.56 -3.88
C TRP A 271 47.82 12.61 -2.41
N VAL A 272 46.54 12.57 -2.07
CA VAL A 272 46.06 12.54 -0.67
C VAL A 272 46.61 11.32 0.07
N ASN A 273 46.65 10.16 -0.60
CA ASN A 273 47.19 8.95 0.01
C ASN A 273 48.72 9.00 0.15
N GLU A 274 49.43 9.49 -0.87
CA GLU A 274 50.90 9.60 -0.87
C GLU A 274 51.42 10.70 0.06
N SER A 275 50.69 11.80 0.23
CA SER A 275 51.04 12.92 1.11
C SER A 275 50.77 12.62 2.59
N GLY A 276 50.18 11.46 2.91
CA GLY A 276 49.90 11.05 4.28
C GLY A 276 48.73 11.79 4.94
N VAL A 277 47.86 12.45 4.16
CA VAL A 277 46.67 13.13 4.69
C VAL A 277 45.65 12.08 5.13
N ARG A 278 45.34 12.06 6.42
CA ARG A 278 44.44 11.06 7.03
C ARG A 278 43.22 11.67 7.68
N TRP A 279 43.37 12.80 8.37
CA TRP A 279 42.28 13.46 9.08
C TRP A 279 42.67 14.89 9.48
N GLY A 280 41.67 15.68 9.90
CA GLY A 280 41.82 17.05 10.38
C GLY A 280 41.94 18.06 9.25
N MET A 281 41.10 19.09 9.28
CA MET A 281 41.21 20.22 8.34
C MET A 281 42.34 21.18 8.75
N ASP A 282 42.49 21.41 10.05
CA ASP A 282 43.52 22.22 10.67
C ASP A 282 43.79 21.78 12.13
N ASP A 283 44.80 22.38 12.77
CA ASP A 283 45.16 22.09 14.15
C ASP A 283 44.09 22.54 15.16
N ASP A 284 43.25 23.52 14.78
CA ASP A 284 42.16 24.01 15.63
C ASP A 284 41.01 22.99 15.68
N ASN A 285 40.66 22.35 14.56
CA ASN A 285 39.72 21.23 14.50
C ASN A 285 40.20 20.04 15.34
N VAL A 286 41.51 19.77 15.36
CA VAL A 286 42.10 18.72 16.21
C VAL A 286 41.97 19.06 17.69
N ARG A 287 42.17 20.33 18.08
CA ARG A 287 42.01 20.81 19.46
C ARG A 287 40.55 20.82 19.92
N GLU A 288 39.61 21.16 19.04
CA GLU A 288 38.17 21.11 19.33
C GLU A 288 37.68 19.67 19.63
N LEU A 289 38.42 18.66 19.17
CA LEU A 289 38.19 17.25 19.45
C LEU A 289 38.91 16.73 20.70
N ASP A 290 39.52 17.61 21.51
CA ASP A 290 40.34 17.29 22.68
C ASP A 290 41.53 16.35 22.37
N LEU A 291 42.07 16.45 21.14
CA LEU A 291 43.23 15.66 20.69
C LEU A 291 44.49 16.55 20.61
N PRO A 292 45.69 15.97 20.83
CA PRO A 292 46.93 16.71 20.72
C PRO A 292 47.19 17.09 19.25
N ALA A 293 47.17 18.38 18.95
CA ALA A 293 47.61 18.91 17.67
C ALA A 293 49.13 18.75 17.50
N THR A 294 49.56 18.42 16.28
CA THR A 294 50.97 18.18 15.91
C THR A 294 51.75 19.45 15.57
#